data_AF-A0A662RL65-F1
#
_entry.id   AF-A0A662RL65-F1
#
_cell.length_a   1.000
_cell.length_b   1.000
_cell.length_c   1.000
_cell.angle_alpha   90.00
_cell.angle_beta   90.00
_cell.angle_gamma   90.00
#
_symmetry.space_group_name_H-M   'P 1'
#
loop_
_entity.id
_entity.type
_entity.pdbx_description
1 polymer ?
#
loop_
_entity_poly.entity_id
_entity_poly.type
_entity_poly.pdbx_seq_one_letter_code
_entity_poly.pdbx_strand_id
1 'polypeptide(L)'
;MKYQDLIQLRENPTIMRYLRELIVQETGRKLTPYDVWIDLPEAPSFREPSNTVIKISHEETKTLDKIFRIEKWLISYAENKWRGHVFCPPHYQKEVYEASRRIFNEELGVEFNKFAKIFA
;
A
#
# COMPACT_ATOMS: atom_id res chain seq x y z
N MET A 1 -2.61 -10.12 6.61
CA MET A 1 -3.19 -9.96 5.25
C MET A 1 -2.07 -9.89 4.22
N LYS A 2 -2.28 -10.37 2.97
CA LYS A 2 -1.25 -10.30 1.92
C LYS A 2 -1.31 -8.96 1.20
N TYR A 3 -0.17 -8.54 0.65
CA TYR A 3 -0.05 -7.31 -0.13
C TYR A 3 -1.08 -7.18 -1.28
N GLN A 4 -1.36 -8.30 -1.96
CA GLN A 4 -2.32 -8.33 -3.08
C GLN A 4 -3.74 -7.95 -2.65
N ASP A 5 -4.12 -8.25 -1.41
CA ASP A 5 -5.44 -7.94 -0.87
C ASP A 5 -5.58 -6.42 -0.68
N LEU A 6 -4.51 -5.74 -0.23
CA LEU A 6 -4.45 -4.27 -0.10
C LEU A 6 -4.61 -3.53 -1.43
N ILE A 7 -4.05 -4.08 -2.51
CA ILE A 7 -4.18 -3.49 -3.85
C ILE A 7 -5.63 -3.56 -4.32
N GLN A 8 -6.32 -4.68 -4.11
CA GLN A 8 -7.71 -4.81 -4.53
C GLN A 8 -8.63 -3.86 -3.76
N LEU A 9 -8.30 -3.55 -2.50
CA LEU A 9 -9.05 -2.60 -1.69
C LEU A 9 -9.01 -1.18 -2.25
N ARG A 10 -7.87 -0.75 -2.79
CA ARG A 10 -7.73 0.57 -3.45
C ARG A 10 -8.74 0.73 -4.58
N GLU A 11 -8.92 -0.31 -5.39
CA GLU A 11 -9.81 -0.33 -6.55
C GLU A 11 -11.30 -0.43 -6.15
N ASN A 12 -11.62 -0.51 -4.84
CA ASN A 12 -12.98 -0.59 -4.33
C ASN A 12 -13.39 0.70 -3.60
N PRO A 13 -14.11 1.63 -4.29
CA PRO A 13 -14.53 2.90 -3.70
C PRO A 13 -15.43 2.76 -2.48
N THR A 14 -16.25 1.71 -2.44
CA THR A 14 -17.18 1.45 -1.33
C THR A 14 -16.42 1.12 -0.06
N ILE A 15 -15.40 0.27 -0.15
CA ILE A 15 -14.56 -0.08 1.01
C ILE A 15 -13.73 1.13 1.44
N MET A 16 -13.15 1.88 0.50
CA MET A 16 -12.41 3.09 0.82
C MET A 16 -13.28 4.14 1.53
N ARG A 17 -14.56 4.26 1.16
CA ARG A 17 -15.51 5.10 1.88
C ARG A 17 -15.80 4.57 3.29
N TYR A 18 -16.06 3.27 3.41
CA TYR A 18 -16.33 2.62 4.69
C TYR A 18 -15.17 2.81 5.70
N LEU A 19 -13.93 2.60 5.27
CA LEU A 19 -12.75 2.82 6.12
C LEU A 19 -12.65 4.27 6.61
N ARG A 20 -12.95 5.25 5.75
CA ARG A 20 -12.96 6.67 6.15
C ARG A 20 -14.05 6.98 7.17
N GLU A 21 -15.24 6.40 7.00
CA GLU A 21 -16.34 6.54 7.95
C GLU A 21 -15.96 5.99 9.33
N LEU A 22 -15.35 4.79 9.37
CA LEU A 22 -14.85 4.20 10.61
C LEU A 22 -13.77 5.05 11.28
N ILE A 23 -12.78 5.54 10.53
CA ILE A 23 -11.70 6.38 11.08
C ILE A 23 -12.29 7.66 11.69
N VAL A 24 -13.23 8.30 10.99
CA VAL A 24 -13.88 9.52 11.47
C VAL A 24 -14.67 9.25 12.76
N GLN A 25 -15.45 8.17 12.79
CA GLN A 25 -16.20 7.77 13.99
C GLN A 25 -15.27 7.51 15.18
N GLU A 26 -14.17 6.81 14.94
CA GLU A 26 -13.19 6.45 15.96
C GLU A 26 -12.47 7.67 16.54
N THR A 27 -12.29 8.74 15.76
CA THR A 27 -11.66 9.97 16.27
C THR A 27 -12.53 10.70 17.30
N GLY A 28 -13.86 10.52 17.28
CA GLY A 28 -14.80 11.29 18.10
C GLY A 28 -14.75 12.81 17.85
N ARG A 29 -14.17 13.26 16.74
CA ARG A 29 -14.02 14.68 16.38
C ARG A 29 -15.10 15.12 15.38
N LYS A 30 -15.21 16.44 15.20
CA LYS A 30 -16.05 17.05 14.16
C LYS A 30 -15.34 16.97 12.79
N LEU A 31 -15.19 15.76 12.28
CA LEU A 31 -14.69 15.46 10.95
C LEU A 31 -15.79 14.80 10.13
N THR A 32 -15.69 14.93 8.81
CA THR A 32 -16.48 14.17 7.85
C THR A 32 -15.58 13.17 7.11
N PRO A 33 -16.14 12.11 6.51
CA PRO A 33 -15.38 11.19 5.67
C PRO A 33 -14.70 11.85 4.46
N TYR A 34 -15.06 13.10 4.13
CA TYR A 34 -14.43 13.88 3.06
C TYR A 34 -13.20 14.65 3.53
N ASP A 35 -13.02 14.82 4.85
CA ASP A 35 -11.84 15.44 5.43
C ASP A 35 -10.68 14.45 5.58
N VAL A 36 -10.96 13.13 5.54
CA VAL A 36 -9.96 12.06 5.66
C VAL A 36 -9.82 11.35 4.33
N TRP A 37 -8.61 11.32 3.75
CA TRP A 37 -8.35 10.63 2.49
C TRP A 37 -7.36 9.49 2.70
N ILE A 38 -7.61 8.35 2.07
CA ILE A 38 -6.72 7.19 2.10
C ILE A 38 -6.13 7.05 0.69
N ASP A 39 -4.80 7.08 0.60
CA ASP A 39 -4.07 6.86 -0.63
C ASP A 39 -3.19 5.62 -0.49
N LEU A 40 -3.49 4.60 -1.28
CA LEU A 40 -2.73 3.35 -1.35
C LEU A 40 -2.05 3.31 -2.73
N PRO A 41 -0.70 3.23 -2.81
CA PRO A 41 -0.02 3.27 -4.09
C PRO A 41 -0.29 2.01 -4.92
N GLU A 42 -0.11 2.15 -6.23
CA GLU A 42 -0.32 1.05 -7.18
C GLU A 42 0.62 -0.12 -6.93
N ALA A 43 0.21 -1.28 -7.43
CA ALA A 43 1.10 -2.42 -7.54
C ALA A 43 2.29 -2.07 -8.44
N PRO A 44 3.54 -2.32 -8.01
CA PRO A 44 4.65 -2.25 -8.95
C PRO A 44 4.40 -3.30 -10.05
N SER A 45 4.27 -2.85 -11.29
CA SER A 45 4.06 -3.74 -12.43
C SER A 45 5.34 -3.83 -13.26
N PHE A 46 5.72 -5.06 -13.61
CA PHE A 46 6.77 -5.35 -14.59
C PHE A 46 6.16 -6.36 -15.57
N ARG A 47 5.66 -5.86 -16.71
CA ARG A 47 4.88 -6.66 -17.67
C ARG A 47 5.73 -7.53 -18.60
N GLU A 48 7.04 -7.33 -18.61
CA GLU A 48 7.91 -7.82 -19.69
C GLU A 48 9.07 -8.77 -19.32
N PRO A 49 9.45 -9.06 -18.05
CA PRO A 49 10.68 -9.81 -17.77
C PRO A 49 10.80 -11.20 -18.41
N SER A 50 9.69 -11.93 -18.49
CA SER A 50 9.61 -13.25 -19.13
C SER A 50 9.61 -13.16 -20.65
N ASN A 51 9.30 -12.00 -21.22
CA ASN A 51 9.28 -11.73 -22.66
C ASN A 51 10.57 -11.03 -23.14
N THR A 52 11.37 -10.50 -22.22
CA THR A 52 12.65 -9.86 -22.53
C THR A 52 13.77 -10.89 -22.61
N VAL A 53 14.21 -11.20 -23.82
CA VAL A 53 15.36 -12.08 -24.06
C VAL A 53 16.65 -11.27 -23.98
N ILE A 54 17.61 -11.77 -23.20
CA ILE A 54 18.95 -11.21 -23.05
C ILE A 54 19.99 -12.21 -23.54
N LYS A 55 21.02 -11.69 -24.21
CA LYS A 55 22.16 -12.48 -24.69
C LYS A 55 23.24 -12.53 -23.61
N ILE A 56 23.55 -13.73 -23.12
CA ILE A 56 24.58 -13.94 -22.09
C ILE A 56 25.95 -14.13 -22.73
N SER A 57 26.00 -14.87 -23.84
CA SER A 57 27.21 -15.16 -24.59
C SER A 57 26.91 -15.20 -26.08
N HIS A 58 27.92 -15.48 -26.92
CA HIS A 58 27.72 -15.53 -28.36
C HIS A 58 26.70 -16.59 -28.81
N GLU A 59 26.52 -17.65 -28.02
CA GLU A 59 25.67 -18.82 -28.32
C GLU A 59 24.47 -18.97 -27.38
N GLU A 60 24.41 -18.21 -26.28
CA GLU A 60 23.38 -18.37 -25.25
C GLU A 60 22.50 -17.13 -25.09
N THR A 61 21.19 -17.33 -25.24
CA THR A 61 20.16 -16.36 -24.90
C THR A 61 19.25 -16.93 -23.81
N LYS A 62 18.94 -16.13 -22.80
CA LYS A 62 17.95 -16.47 -21.76
C LYS A 62 16.98 -15.33 -21.57
N THR A 63 15.80 -15.61 -21.03
CA THR A 63 14.88 -14.58 -20.56
C THR A 63 15.45 -13.89 -19.33
N LEU A 64 15.14 -12.60 -19.17
CA LEU A 64 15.64 -11.77 -18.08
C LEU A 64 15.26 -12.35 -16.70
N ASP A 65 14.08 -12.96 -16.58
CA ASP A 65 13.60 -13.61 -15.35
C ASP A 65 14.50 -14.76 -14.85
N LYS A 66 15.19 -15.47 -15.76
CA LYS A 66 16.08 -16.60 -15.42
C LYS A 66 17.39 -16.13 -14.81
N ILE A 67 17.79 -14.90 -15.09
CA ILE A 67 19.01 -14.30 -14.54
C ILE A 67 18.68 -13.45 -13.31
N PHE A 68 17.68 -12.58 -13.45
CA PHE A 68 17.18 -11.76 -12.36
C PHE A 68 15.79 -12.26 -11.96
N ARG A 69 15.67 -12.74 -10.72
CA ARG A 69 14.39 -13.19 -10.15
C ARG A 69 13.48 -11.99 -9.85
N ILE A 70 12.96 -11.36 -10.90
CA ILE A 70 12.22 -10.10 -10.82
C ILE A 70 10.95 -10.24 -10.00
N GLU A 71 10.26 -11.38 -10.05
CA GLU A 71 9.11 -11.65 -9.17
C GLU A 71 9.48 -11.56 -7.69
N LYS A 72 10.63 -12.15 -7.29
CA LYS A 72 11.09 -12.08 -5.91
C LYS A 72 11.45 -10.65 -5.52
N TRP A 73 12.10 -9.92 -6.43
CA TRP A 73 12.42 -8.52 -6.20
C TRP A 73 11.17 -7.66 -6.06
N LEU A 74 10.13 -7.88 -6.88
CA LEU A 74 8.84 -7.19 -6.79
C LEU A 74 8.15 -7.45 -5.46
N ILE A 75 8.10 -8.70 -5.01
CA ILE A 75 7.55 -9.07 -3.70
C ILE A 75 8.32 -8.33 -2.61
N SER A 76 9.65 -8.40 -2.62
CA SER A 76 10.48 -7.70 -1.63
C SER A 76 10.32 -6.18 -1.70
N TYR A 77 10.18 -5.58 -2.88
CA TYR A 77 9.93 -4.15 -3.03
C TYR A 77 8.57 -3.78 -2.46
N ALA A 78 7.52 -4.53 -2.80
CA ALA A 78 6.19 -4.33 -2.27
C ALA A 78 6.16 -4.43 -0.74
N GLU A 79 6.79 -5.46 -0.17
CA GLU A 79 6.82 -5.66 1.28
C GLU A 79 7.59 -4.54 2.03
N ASN A 80 8.64 -3.98 1.43
CA ASN A 80 9.57 -3.08 2.14
C ASN A 80 9.46 -1.60 1.75
N LYS A 81 8.96 -1.30 0.57
CA LYS A 81 8.94 0.05 -0.02
C LYS A 81 7.55 0.56 -0.31
N TRP A 82 6.53 -0.29 -0.30
CA TRP A 82 5.15 0.15 -0.46
C TRP A 82 4.69 0.94 0.77
N ARG A 83 4.13 2.13 0.53
CA ARG A 83 3.76 3.09 1.58
C ARG A 83 2.43 3.77 1.24
N GLY A 84 1.39 3.43 1.99
CA GLY A 84 0.13 4.19 1.95
C GLY A 84 0.21 5.47 2.79
N HIS A 85 -0.67 6.42 2.49
CA HIS A 85 -0.82 7.67 3.23
C HIS A 85 -2.28 7.86 3.65
N VAL A 86 -2.47 8.46 4.82
CA VAL A 86 -3.76 8.97 5.27
C VAL A 86 -3.63 10.47 5.45
N PHE A 87 -4.46 11.23 4.75
CA PHE A 87 -4.48 12.69 4.80
C PHE A 87 -5.66 13.17 5.63
N CYS A 88 -5.46 14.26 6.37
CA CYS A 88 -6.48 14.92 7.16
C CYS A 88 -6.07 16.37 7.45
N PRO A 89 -6.98 17.23 7.99
CA PRO A 89 -6.60 18.58 8.39
C PRO A 89 -5.53 18.57 9.49
N PRO A 90 -4.58 19.53 9.49
CA PRO A 90 -3.41 19.51 10.38
C PRO A 90 -3.72 19.35 11.87
N HIS A 91 -4.82 19.95 12.33
CA HIS A 91 -5.21 19.94 13.75
C HIS A 91 -5.70 18.58 14.27
N TYR A 92 -5.95 17.61 13.38
CA TYR A 92 -6.47 16.29 13.74
C TYR A 92 -5.51 15.15 13.41
N GLN A 93 -4.27 15.45 13.01
CA GLN A 93 -3.31 14.46 12.56
C GLN A 93 -3.03 13.37 13.60
N LYS A 94 -3.01 13.74 14.90
CA LYS A 94 -2.75 12.78 15.97
C LYS A 94 -3.90 11.80 16.13
N GLU A 95 -5.12 12.30 16.25
CA GLU A 95 -6.33 11.50 16.40
C GLU A 95 -6.57 10.61 15.18
N VAL A 96 -6.42 11.16 13.97
CA VAL A 96 -6.57 10.40 12.73
C VAL A 96 -5.48 9.35 12.60
N TYR A 97 -4.24 9.63 13.01
CA TYR A 97 -3.17 8.65 13.01
C TYR A 97 -3.46 7.46 13.95
N GLU A 98 -3.88 7.74 15.18
CA GLU A 98 -4.21 6.71 16.17
C GLU A 98 -5.42 5.87 15.72
N ALA A 99 -6.48 6.53 15.25
CA ALA A 99 -7.67 5.87 14.72
C ALA A 99 -7.35 5.00 13.50
N SER A 100 -6.63 5.54 12.52
CA SER A 100 -6.25 4.80 11.31
C SER A 100 -5.44 3.55 11.67
N ARG A 101 -4.46 3.65 12.57
CA ARG A 101 -3.67 2.47 12.96
C ARG A 101 -4.52 1.37 13.57
N ARG A 102 -5.53 1.74 14.37
CA ARG A 102 -6.47 0.78 14.97
C ARG A 102 -7.37 0.16 13.92
N ILE A 103 -8.09 0.98 13.14
CA ILE A 103 -9.04 0.50 12.12
C ILE A 103 -8.36 -0.37 11.07
N PHE A 104 -7.19 0.02 10.56
CA PHE A 104 -6.47 -0.83 9.59
C PHE A 104 -5.95 -2.14 10.21
N ASN A 105 -5.69 -2.18 11.52
CA ASN A 105 -5.32 -3.41 12.20
C ASN A 105 -6.54 -4.32 12.42
N GLU A 106 -7.65 -3.77 12.89
CA GLU A 106 -8.86 -4.53 13.22
C GLU A 106 -9.60 -5.01 11.97
N GLU A 107 -9.83 -4.12 11.00
CA GLU A 107 -10.63 -4.44 9.80
C GLU A 107 -9.82 -5.22 8.76
N LEU A 108 -8.52 -4.95 8.66
CA LEU A 108 -7.69 -5.47 7.58
C LEU A 108 -6.54 -6.36 8.07
N GLY A 109 -6.26 -6.42 9.38
CA GLY A 109 -5.10 -7.18 9.89
C GLY A 109 -3.77 -6.62 9.38
N VAL A 110 -3.68 -5.31 9.17
CA VAL A 110 -2.42 -4.62 8.82
C VAL A 110 -1.63 -4.33 10.09
N GLU A 111 -0.38 -4.76 10.10
CA GLU A 111 0.58 -4.36 11.12
C GLU A 111 1.50 -3.26 10.58
N PHE A 112 1.66 -2.20 11.37
CA PHE A 112 2.49 -1.07 11.00
C PHE A 112 3.87 -1.16 11.65
N ASN A 113 4.91 -0.92 10.85
CA ASN A 113 6.28 -0.83 11.35
C ASN A 113 6.56 0.52 12.02
N LYS A 114 7.75 0.66 12.64
CA LYS A 114 8.18 1.88 13.34
C LYS A 114 8.30 3.14 12.47
N PHE A 115 8.24 3.01 11.14
CA PHE A 115 8.31 4.12 10.21
C PHE A 115 6.92 4.68 9.86
N ALA A 116 5.83 4.02 10.29
CA ALA A 116 4.48 4.57 10.21
C ALA A 116 4.35 5.70 11.25
N LYS A 117 4.42 6.95 10.77
CA LYS A 117 4.41 8.15 11.61
C LYS A 117 3.62 9.26 10.95
N ILE A 118 3.26 10.27 11.75
CA ILE A 118 2.75 11.54 11.23
C ILE A 118 3.89 12.25 10.49
N PHE A 119 3.63 12.72 9.28
CA PHE A 119 4.55 13.56 8.53
C PHE A 119 4.34 15.01 8.99
N ALA A 120 5.36 15.56 9.63
CA ALA A 120 5.45 16.96 10.03
C ALA A 120 6.11 17.79 8.93
#